data_AF-A0A931QFF6-F1
#
_entry.id   AF-A0A931QFF6-F1
#
_cell.length_a   1.000
_cell.length_b   1.000
_cell.length_c   1.000
_cell.angle_alpha   90.00
_cell.angle_beta   90.00
_cell.angle_gamma   90.00
#
_symmetry.space_group_name_H-M   'P 1'
#
loop_
_entity.id
_entity.type
_entity.pdbx_description
1 polymer ?
#
loop_
_entity_poly.entity_id
_entity_poly.type
_entity_poly.pdbx_seq_one_letter_code
_entity_poly.pdbx_strand_id
1 'polypeptide(L)'
;MKSSRSFSLDGLARILWAVALLTLPVTSFRYFPAGDATYVRPLAFFPLALLLPILLIQLLRGKTTFPRAGALTPLIAFLFAALAASLLGVLFAPLALRGQDAFGRVVRAWATIFIGLAFFIAAIWMNRDENDLRFTIQWMLAGLALDVLWSGLQGATFYLGVLPKSLVTQWQRAFSMRELIKTNRINGMAYEPSWLAGQISTIYLPWLFASLLTRVRTTRFKWLEPTLLVCAVILLLATFSRGGLLTVGATVVLTLLLAGRAQMSSAWNWFISGFQRRGAWLWRAGLIVLSVAVMAGALLFLGQKGYIARLWNSNAASVEDFIIQNS
;
A
#
# COMPACT_ATOMS: atom_id res chain seq x y z
N MET A 1 -30.63 35.36 -15.25
CA MET A 1 -29.55 35.35 -14.24
C MET A 1 -28.95 33.95 -14.17
N LYS A 2 -27.66 33.81 -14.50
CA LYS A 2 -26.91 32.54 -14.37
C LYS A 2 -26.87 32.16 -12.89
N SER A 3 -27.48 31.02 -12.56
CA SER A 3 -27.36 30.39 -11.24
C SER A 3 -25.88 30.16 -10.93
N SER A 4 -25.34 30.93 -9.98
CA SER A 4 -24.03 30.67 -9.41
C SER A 4 -24.10 29.29 -8.76
N ARG A 5 -23.36 28.32 -9.30
CA ARG A 5 -23.14 27.03 -8.64
C ARG A 5 -22.50 27.30 -7.27
N SER A 6 -23.30 27.38 -6.22
CA SER A 6 -22.80 27.37 -4.86
C SER A 6 -22.04 26.06 -4.68
N PHE A 7 -20.73 26.14 -4.43
CA PHE A 7 -19.94 24.97 -4.07
C PHE A 7 -20.59 24.30 -2.85
N SER A 8 -21.16 23.11 -3.03
CA SER A 8 -21.70 22.35 -1.90
C SER A 8 -20.54 21.81 -1.06
N LEU A 9 -20.69 21.84 0.27
CA LEU A 9 -19.70 21.26 1.19
C LEU A 9 -19.44 19.78 0.88
N ASP A 10 -20.44 19.07 0.37
CA ASP A 10 -20.35 17.66 0.00
C ASP A 10 -19.49 17.47 -1.26
N GLY A 11 -19.64 18.37 -2.25
CA GLY A 11 -18.80 18.37 -3.44
C GLY A 11 -17.34 18.66 -3.10
N LEU A 12 -17.08 19.62 -2.22
CA LEU A 12 -15.74 19.93 -1.74
C LEU A 12 -15.13 18.75 -0.96
N ALA A 13 -15.90 18.11 -0.07
CA ALA A 13 -15.46 16.93 0.67
C ALA A 13 -15.08 15.77 -0.27
N ARG A 14 -15.92 15.49 -1.29
CA ARG A 14 -15.62 14.47 -2.31
C ARG A 14 -14.35 14.78 -3.10
N ILE A 15 -14.13 16.05 -3.47
CA ILE A 15 -12.91 16.47 -4.18
C ILE A 15 -11.68 16.27 -3.31
N LEU A 16 -11.71 16.74 -2.06
CA LEU A 16 -10.58 16.59 -1.13
C LEU A 16 -10.28 15.12 -0.86
N TRP A 17 -11.31 14.29 -0.70
CA TRP A 17 -11.13 12.85 -0.56
C TRP A 17 -10.51 12.19 -1.80
N ALA A 18 -10.98 12.54 -3.00
CA ALA A 18 -10.38 12.07 -4.25
C ALA A 18 -8.90 12.47 -4.37
N VAL A 19 -8.56 13.72 -4.04
CA VAL A 19 -7.17 14.20 -4.05
C VAL A 19 -6.32 13.48 -3.00
N ALA A 20 -6.86 13.20 -1.81
CA ALA A 20 -6.18 12.42 -0.79
C ALA A 20 -5.86 11.00 -1.27
N LEU A 21 -6.81 10.33 -1.92
CA LEU A 21 -6.61 8.98 -2.47
C LEU A 21 -5.64 8.96 -3.65
N LEU A 22 -5.72 9.96 -4.54
CA LEU A 22 -4.82 10.08 -5.69
C LEU A 22 -3.36 10.30 -5.25
N THR A 23 -3.15 11.05 -4.16
CA THR A 23 -1.83 11.39 -3.63
C THR A 23 -1.32 10.42 -2.56
N LEU A 24 -2.11 9.39 -2.23
CA LEU A 24 -1.77 8.35 -1.26
C LEU A 24 -0.44 7.62 -1.53
N PRO A 25 -0.03 7.33 -2.79
CA PRO A 25 1.27 6.71 -3.06
C PRO A 25 2.47 7.56 -2.64
N VAL A 26 2.32 8.88 -2.60
CA VAL A 26 3.43 9.81 -2.31
C VAL A 26 3.67 9.89 -0.81
N THR A 27 4.65 9.13 -0.31
CA THR A 27 4.94 9.02 1.13
C THR A 27 6.14 9.83 1.61
N SER A 28 6.82 10.53 0.70
CA SER A 28 8.09 11.21 0.94
C SER A 28 8.12 12.66 0.46
N PHE A 29 6.99 13.35 0.56
CA PHE A 29 6.79 14.67 -0.01
C PHE A 29 7.76 15.71 0.55
N ARG A 30 8.44 16.44 -0.35
CA ARG A 30 9.50 17.39 0.00
C ARG A 30 9.03 18.56 0.84
N TYR A 31 7.86 19.11 0.53
CA TYR A 31 7.33 20.32 1.16
C TYR A 31 6.46 20.04 2.39
N PHE A 32 6.54 18.82 2.94
CA PHE A 32 5.84 18.50 4.17
C PHE A 32 6.51 19.21 5.37
N PRO A 33 5.77 19.95 6.20
CA PRO A 33 6.32 20.74 7.31
C PRO A 33 6.67 19.83 8.50
N ALA A 34 7.71 19.02 8.34
CA ALA A 34 8.29 18.22 9.41
C ALA A 34 9.80 18.40 9.45
N GLY A 35 10.37 18.31 10.65
CA GLY A 35 11.82 18.42 10.84
C GLY A 35 12.60 17.35 10.06
N ASP A 36 13.90 17.59 9.89
CA ASP A 36 14.79 16.76 9.07
C ASP A 36 14.87 15.29 9.49
N ALA A 37 14.57 15.00 10.77
CA ALA A 37 14.51 13.64 11.30
C ALA A 37 13.24 12.86 10.91
N THR A 38 12.24 13.49 10.29
CA THR A 38 10.97 12.84 9.93
C THR A 38 11.00 12.32 8.50
N TYR A 39 11.06 10.99 8.35
CA TYR A 39 11.11 10.31 7.06
C TYR A 39 9.74 10.17 6.39
N VAL A 40 8.68 9.98 7.18
CA VAL A 40 7.31 9.79 6.69
C VAL A 40 6.68 11.16 6.43
N ARG A 41 6.45 11.49 5.16
CA ARG A 41 5.94 12.80 4.71
C ARG A 41 4.83 12.60 3.66
N PRO A 42 3.63 12.14 4.07
CA PRO A 42 2.59 11.74 3.12
C PRO A 42 1.90 12.96 2.51
N LEU A 43 1.89 13.06 1.18
CA LEU A 43 1.22 14.16 0.47
C LEU A 43 -0.30 14.15 0.74
N ALA A 44 -0.89 12.96 0.86
CA ALA A 44 -2.30 12.78 1.17
C ALA A 44 -2.76 13.40 2.50
N PHE A 45 -1.82 13.75 3.40
CA PHE A 45 -2.16 14.43 4.65
C PHE A 45 -2.72 15.84 4.43
N PHE A 46 -2.25 16.60 3.43
CA PHE A 46 -2.75 17.95 3.17
C PHE A 46 -4.25 17.98 2.81
N PRO A 47 -4.71 17.26 1.76
CA PRO A 47 -6.13 17.24 1.43
C PRO A 47 -6.97 16.63 2.57
N LEU A 48 -6.43 15.66 3.31
CA LEU A 48 -7.10 15.07 4.47
C LEU A 48 -7.27 16.08 5.62
N ALA A 49 -6.22 16.86 5.93
CA ALA A 49 -6.25 17.87 6.97
C ALA A 49 -7.27 18.97 6.67
N LEU A 50 -7.53 19.27 5.39
CA LEU A 50 -8.61 20.16 4.95
C LEU A 50 -9.98 19.48 4.96
N LEU A 51 -10.04 18.18 4.68
CA LEU A 51 -11.27 17.40 4.68
C LEU A 51 -11.86 17.28 6.09
N LEU A 52 -11.05 17.03 7.11
CA LEU A 52 -11.53 16.79 8.48
C LEU A 52 -12.36 17.96 9.05
N PRO A 53 -11.95 19.25 8.97
CA PRO A 53 -12.78 20.37 9.36
C PRO A 53 -14.12 20.42 8.62
N ILE A 54 -14.14 20.09 7.31
CA ILE A 54 -15.38 20.08 6.54
C ILE A 54 -16.32 18.98 7.04
N LEU A 55 -15.80 17.78 7.31
CA LEU A 55 -16.58 16.69 7.89
C LEU A 55 -17.13 17.07 9.28
N LEU A 56 -16.31 17.72 10.11
CA LEU A 56 -16.73 18.22 11.41
C LEU A 56 -17.85 19.27 11.29
N ILE A 57 -17.73 20.23 10.36
CA ILE A 57 -18.78 21.21 10.10
C ILE A 57 -20.07 20.52 9.64
N GLN A 58 -19.98 19.50 8.78
CA GLN A 58 -21.16 18.74 8.34
C GLN A 58 -21.82 17.97 9.50
N LEU A 59 -21.03 17.45 10.45
CA LEU A 59 -21.54 16.81 11.67
C LEU A 59 -22.27 17.82 12.55
N LEU A 60 -21.63 18.96 12.85
CA LEU A 60 -22.18 20.01 13.71
C LEU A 60 -23.46 20.62 13.13
N ARG A 61 -23.59 20.64 11.80
CA ARG A 61 -24.81 21.08 11.09
C ARG A 61 -25.89 20.00 10.98
N GLY A 62 -25.69 18.83 11.57
CA GLY A 62 -26.63 17.71 11.49
C GLY A 62 -26.83 17.12 10.09
N LYS A 63 -25.97 17.48 9.13
CA LYS A 63 -26.06 16.99 7.74
C LYS A 63 -25.58 15.55 7.60
N THR A 64 -24.77 15.10 8.55
CA THR A 64 -24.23 13.75 8.58
C THR A 64 -24.26 13.21 10.00
N THR A 65 -24.45 11.90 10.14
CA THR A 65 -24.28 11.18 11.40
C THR A 65 -22.90 10.58 11.50
N PHE A 66 -22.38 10.42 12.71
CA PHE A 66 -21.12 9.71 12.94
C PHE A 66 -21.28 8.23 12.57
N PRO A 67 -20.42 7.68 11.70
CA PRO A 67 -20.60 6.32 11.21
C PRO A 67 -20.25 5.31 12.31
N ARG A 68 -21.27 4.56 12.76
CA ARG A 68 -21.08 3.42 13.68
C ARG A 68 -20.65 2.19 12.88
N ALA A 69 -19.38 2.14 12.49
CA ALA A 69 -18.82 0.97 11.83
C ALA A 69 -18.39 -0.09 12.85
N GLY A 70 -18.63 -1.37 12.56
CA GLY A 70 -18.09 -2.48 13.38
C GLY A 70 -16.56 -2.46 13.50
N ALA A 71 -15.88 -1.77 12.58
CA ALA A 71 -14.44 -1.53 12.60
C ALA A 71 -13.97 -0.61 13.76
N LEU A 72 -14.88 0.10 14.44
CA LEU A 72 -14.53 0.91 15.61
C LEU A 72 -14.09 0.07 16.81
N THR A 73 -14.63 -1.14 16.96
CA THR A 73 -14.29 -2.04 18.08
C THR A 73 -12.81 -2.43 18.10
N PRO A 74 -12.22 -2.99 17.01
CA PRO A 74 -10.78 -3.30 17.00
C PRO A 74 -9.91 -2.05 17.08
N LEU A 75 -10.37 -0.90 16.56
CA LEU A 75 -9.65 0.37 16.72
C LEU A 75 -9.58 0.80 18.19
N ILE A 76 -10.70 0.75 18.91
CA ILE A 76 -10.73 1.09 20.34
C ILE A 76 -9.84 0.15 21.14
N ALA A 77 -9.90 -1.16 20.86
CA ALA A 77 -9.01 -2.14 21.48
C ALA A 77 -7.51 -1.83 21.20
N PHE A 78 -7.17 -1.46 19.97
CA PHE A 78 -5.83 -1.01 19.60
C PHE A 78 -5.41 0.25 20.36
N LEU A 79 -6.29 1.25 20.50
CA LEU A 79 -6.00 2.47 21.25
C LEU A 79 -5.75 2.19 22.74
N PHE A 80 -6.53 1.30 23.35
CA PHE A 80 -6.28 0.87 24.72
C PHE A 80 -4.96 0.12 24.86
N ALA A 81 -4.63 -0.77 23.92
CA ALA A 81 -3.34 -1.47 23.91
C ALA A 81 -2.16 -0.49 23.75
N ALA A 82 -2.29 0.50 22.85
CA ALA A 82 -1.28 1.53 22.65
C ALA A 82 -1.11 2.43 23.88
N LEU A 83 -2.20 2.76 24.57
CA LEU A 83 -2.19 3.50 25.83
C LEU A 83 -1.50 2.69 26.93
N ALA A 84 -1.89 1.43 27.12
CA ALA A 84 -1.26 0.54 28.10
C ALA A 84 0.25 0.40 27.82
N ALA A 85 0.65 0.17 26.56
CA ALA A 85 2.05 0.08 26.16
C ALA A 85 2.81 1.40 26.40
N SER A 86 2.18 2.55 26.17
CA SER A 86 2.77 3.87 26.44
C SER A 86 2.97 4.09 27.94
N LEU A 87 1.97 3.76 28.76
CA LEU A 87 2.04 3.88 30.22
C LEU A 87 3.13 2.98 30.80
N LEU A 88 3.16 1.71 30.38
CA LEU A 88 4.24 0.78 30.77
C LEU A 88 5.61 1.32 30.31
N GLY A 89 5.71 1.83 29.09
CA GLY A 89 6.94 2.42 28.57
C GLY A 89 7.43 3.63 29.37
N VAL A 90 6.52 4.47 29.89
CA VAL A 90 6.89 5.58 30.77
C VAL A 90 7.29 5.06 32.16
N LEU A 91 6.54 4.10 32.72
CA LEU A 91 6.82 3.53 34.04
C LEU A 91 8.17 2.80 34.11
N PHE A 92 8.53 2.04 33.07
CA PHE A 92 9.81 1.34 33.00
C PHE A 92 10.98 2.25 32.60
N ALA A 93 10.72 3.47 32.13
CA ALA A 93 11.71 4.47 31.71
C ALA A 93 12.92 3.86 30.95
N PRO A 94 12.70 3.14 29.84
CA PRO A 94 13.77 2.44 29.15
C PRO A 94 14.81 3.41 28.60
N LEU A 95 16.07 2.94 28.58
CA LEU A 95 17.24 3.70 28.16
C LEU A 95 16.99 4.51 26.88
N ALA A 96 17.64 5.68 26.81
CA ALA A 96 17.61 6.50 25.61
C ALA A 96 18.25 5.72 24.45
N LEU A 97 17.50 5.56 23.36
CA LEU A 97 17.97 4.89 22.15
C LEU A 97 18.15 5.96 21.08
N ARG A 98 19.35 6.04 20.50
CA ARG A 98 19.68 7.01 19.43
C ARG A 98 19.39 8.47 19.82
N GLY A 99 19.69 8.84 21.06
CA GLY A 99 19.48 10.21 21.58
C GLY A 99 18.01 10.59 21.79
N GLN A 100 17.09 9.62 21.77
CA GLN A 100 15.66 9.85 21.99
C GLN A 100 15.25 9.28 23.34
N ASP A 101 14.72 10.15 24.20
CA ASP A 101 14.17 9.81 25.51
C ASP A 101 12.83 9.05 25.39
N ALA A 102 12.40 8.41 26.48
CA ALA A 102 11.18 7.63 26.49
C ALA A 102 9.95 8.49 26.18
N PHE A 103 9.87 9.71 26.75
CA PHE A 103 8.75 10.61 26.56
C PHE A 103 8.64 11.11 25.11
N GLY A 104 9.75 11.55 24.51
CA GLY A 104 9.77 11.98 23.10
C GLY A 104 9.36 10.87 22.13
N ARG A 105 9.69 9.60 22.43
CA ARG A 105 9.21 8.44 21.65
C ARG A 105 7.69 8.25 21.77
N VAL A 106 7.14 8.37 22.98
CA VAL A 106 5.68 8.27 23.23
C VAL A 106 4.93 9.38 22.49
N VAL A 107 5.38 10.63 22.57
CA VAL A 107 4.75 11.75 21.86
C VAL A 107 4.71 11.53 20.35
N ARG A 108 5.82 11.07 19.75
CA ARG A 108 5.86 10.75 18.31
C ARG A 108 4.97 9.56 17.94
N ALA A 109 4.88 8.55 18.80
CA ALA A 109 4.00 7.41 18.58
C ALA A 109 2.52 7.86 18.56
N TRP A 110 2.11 8.70 19.51
CA TRP A 110 0.76 9.26 19.54
C TRP A 110 0.46 10.20 18.37
N ALA A 111 1.45 10.99 17.91
CA ALA A 111 1.30 11.76 16.68
C ALA A 111 1.05 10.85 15.46
N THR A 112 1.72 9.70 15.38
CA THR A 112 1.51 8.71 14.31
C THR A 112 0.13 8.07 14.42
N ILE A 113 -0.30 7.69 15.62
CA ILE A 113 -1.65 7.16 15.87
C ILE A 113 -2.70 8.19 15.46
N PHE A 114 -2.52 9.47 15.80
CA PHE A 114 -3.43 10.54 15.43
C PHE A 114 -3.57 10.67 13.91
N ILE A 115 -2.46 10.65 13.17
CA ILE A 115 -2.48 10.68 11.70
C ILE A 115 -3.21 9.45 11.15
N GLY A 116 -2.90 8.25 11.66
CA GLY A 116 -3.58 7.02 11.25
C GLY A 116 -5.08 7.06 11.52
N LEU A 117 -5.48 7.59 12.68
CA LEU A 117 -6.88 7.75 13.08
C LEU A 117 -7.61 8.75 12.17
N ALA A 118 -6.95 9.85 11.79
CA ALA A 118 -7.48 10.80 10.82
C ALA A 118 -7.83 10.14 9.47
N PHE A 119 -6.92 9.33 8.92
CA PHE A 119 -7.18 8.57 7.70
C PHE A 119 -8.31 7.56 7.89
N PHE A 120 -8.31 6.83 9.00
CA PHE A 120 -9.32 5.82 9.30
C PHE A 120 -10.72 6.43 9.44
N ILE A 121 -10.87 7.49 10.23
CA ILE A 121 -12.15 8.19 10.43
C ILE A 121 -12.64 8.76 9.11
N ALA A 122 -11.79 9.43 8.34
CA ALA A 122 -12.17 9.96 7.04
C ALA A 122 -12.61 8.85 6.08
N ALA A 123 -11.90 7.72 6.04
CA ALA A 123 -12.27 6.58 5.22
C ALA A 123 -13.66 6.04 5.61
N ILE A 124 -13.95 5.85 6.90
CA ILE A 124 -15.28 5.39 7.31
C ILE A 124 -16.34 6.44 6.95
N TRP A 125 -16.06 7.72 7.18
CA TRP A 125 -17.03 8.79 6.95
C TRP A 125 -17.39 8.98 5.48
N MET A 126 -16.39 8.85 4.61
CA MET A 126 -16.52 9.02 3.16
C MET A 126 -17.04 7.78 2.45
N ASN A 127 -17.25 6.65 3.14
CA ASN A 127 -17.68 5.38 2.56
C ASN A 127 -18.91 4.85 3.28
N ARG A 128 -20.08 5.45 3.00
CA ARG A 128 -21.34 5.12 3.70
C ARG A 128 -22.22 4.16 2.93
N ASP A 129 -22.12 4.20 1.61
CA ASP A 129 -22.87 3.34 0.70
C ASP A 129 -21.95 2.78 -0.40
N GLU A 130 -22.52 1.95 -1.27
CA GLU A 130 -21.78 1.31 -2.35
C GLU A 130 -21.24 2.33 -3.37
N ASN A 131 -21.95 3.42 -3.64
CA ASN A 131 -21.51 4.42 -4.61
C ASN A 131 -20.30 5.19 -4.10
N ASP A 132 -20.30 5.52 -2.81
CA ASP A 132 -19.18 6.13 -2.11
C ASP A 132 -17.95 5.20 -2.10
N LEU A 133 -18.17 3.90 -1.82
CA LEU A 133 -17.12 2.90 -1.86
C LEU A 133 -16.52 2.75 -3.26
N ARG A 134 -17.36 2.69 -4.30
CA ARG A 134 -16.92 2.66 -5.70
C ARG A 134 -16.10 3.89 -6.05
N PHE A 135 -16.54 5.08 -5.62
CA PHE A 135 -15.79 6.33 -5.82
C PHE A 135 -14.40 6.28 -5.16
N THR A 136 -14.34 5.80 -3.92
CA THR A 136 -13.07 5.63 -3.19
C THR A 136 -12.13 4.67 -3.91
N ILE A 137 -12.62 3.49 -4.32
CA ILE A 137 -11.79 2.49 -5.02
C ILE A 137 -11.29 3.06 -6.35
N GLN A 138 -12.13 3.77 -7.12
CA GLN A 138 -11.73 4.37 -8.39
C GLN A 138 -10.55 5.35 -8.23
N TRP A 139 -10.63 6.28 -7.26
CA TRP A 139 -9.57 7.27 -7.04
C TRP A 139 -8.32 6.67 -6.40
N MET A 140 -8.49 5.68 -5.53
CA MET A 140 -7.38 4.90 -4.98
C MET A 140 -6.63 4.15 -6.09
N LEU A 141 -7.34 3.51 -7.02
CA LEU A 141 -6.74 2.84 -8.18
C LEU A 141 -6.14 3.83 -9.19
N ALA A 142 -6.69 5.05 -9.31
CA ALA A 142 -6.06 6.11 -10.08
C ALA A 142 -4.71 6.52 -9.47
N GLY A 143 -4.62 6.62 -8.13
CA GLY A 143 -3.36 6.82 -7.43
C GLY A 143 -2.36 5.71 -7.71
N LEU A 144 -2.79 4.44 -7.62
CA LEU A 144 -1.95 3.30 -8.00
C LEU A 144 -1.48 3.39 -9.46
N ALA A 145 -2.36 3.77 -10.39
CA ALA A 145 -2.00 3.88 -11.80
C ALA A 145 -0.88 4.91 -12.02
N LEU A 146 -0.94 6.07 -11.34
CA LEU A 146 0.15 7.04 -11.36
C LEU A 146 1.45 6.44 -10.81
N ASP A 147 1.35 5.70 -9.73
CA ASP A 147 2.52 5.07 -9.10
C ASP A 147 3.13 3.97 -9.98
N VAL A 148 2.29 3.21 -10.69
CA VAL A 148 2.72 2.23 -11.69
C VAL A 148 3.45 2.91 -12.85
N LEU A 149 2.93 4.03 -13.37
CA LEU A 149 3.59 4.78 -14.43
C LEU A 149 4.96 5.31 -14.00
N TRP A 150 5.03 5.89 -12.80
CA TRP A 150 6.28 6.39 -12.24
C TRP A 150 7.28 5.27 -11.95
N SER A 151 6.81 4.16 -11.39
CA SER A 151 7.61 2.96 -11.18
C SER A 151 8.10 2.35 -12.49
N GLY A 152 7.29 2.39 -13.55
CA GLY A 152 7.68 1.98 -14.90
C GLY A 152 8.82 2.84 -15.45
N LEU A 153 8.78 4.16 -15.24
CA LEU A 153 9.86 5.07 -15.60
C LEU A 153 11.15 4.75 -14.84
N GLN A 154 11.06 4.49 -13.53
CA GLN A 154 12.21 4.03 -12.73
C GLN A 154 12.76 2.71 -13.27
N GLY A 155 11.90 1.73 -13.57
CA GLY A 155 12.28 0.44 -14.13
C GLY A 155 12.99 0.56 -15.49
N ALA A 156 12.44 1.36 -16.41
CA ALA A 156 13.06 1.63 -17.70
C ALA A 156 14.44 2.30 -17.56
N THR A 157 14.58 3.21 -16.60
CA THR A 157 15.85 3.86 -16.28
C THR A 157 16.88 2.86 -15.73
N PHE A 158 16.47 1.96 -14.82
CA PHE A 158 17.38 1.02 -14.17
C PHE A 158 17.79 -0.16 -15.02
N TYR A 159 16.89 -0.67 -15.86
CA TYR A 159 17.10 -1.95 -16.55
C TYR A 159 17.23 -1.82 -18.06
N LEU A 160 16.64 -0.78 -18.66
CA LEU A 160 16.71 -0.56 -20.11
C LEU A 160 17.67 0.57 -20.49
N GLY A 161 18.09 1.41 -19.54
CA GLY A 161 19.01 2.51 -19.78
C GLY A 161 18.44 3.62 -20.67
N VAL A 162 17.11 3.70 -20.80
CA VAL A 162 16.42 4.65 -21.72
C VAL A 162 16.69 6.11 -21.32
N LEU A 163 16.85 6.38 -20.02
CA LEU A 163 17.11 7.72 -19.48
C LEU A 163 18.30 7.71 -18.53
N PRO A 164 19.05 8.82 -18.42
CA PRO A 164 20.10 8.95 -17.44
C PRO A 164 19.51 9.04 -16.02
N LYS A 165 20.07 8.26 -15.08
CA LYS A 165 19.62 8.20 -13.68
C LYS A 165 19.63 9.56 -12.99
N SER A 166 20.54 10.45 -13.35
CA SER A 166 20.64 11.82 -12.81
C SER A 166 19.40 12.65 -13.14
N LEU A 167 18.89 12.58 -14.37
CA LEU A 167 17.70 13.32 -14.81
C LEU A 167 16.46 12.85 -14.06
N VAL A 168 16.24 11.53 -14.00
CA VAL A 168 15.09 10.97 -13.27
C VAL A 168 15.20 11.24 -11.77
N THR A 169 16.42 11.34 -11.23
CA THR A 169 16.65 11.77 -9.85
C THR A 169 16.25 13.22 -9.62
N GLN A 170 16.53 14.12 -10.56
CA GLN A 170 16.08 15.51 -10.45
C GLN A 170 14.54 15.59 -10.46
N TRP A 171 13.88 14.84 -11.34
CA TRP A 171 12.41 14.77 -11.37
C TRP A 171 11.84 14.20 -10.07
N GLN A 172 12.43 13.14 -9.53
CA GLN A 172 12.00 12.58 -8.24
C GLN A 172 12.17 13.61 -7.11
N ARG A 173 13.32 14.30 -7.07
CA ARG A 173 13.62 15.33 -6.05
C ARG A 173 12.72 16.57 -6.12
N ALA A 174 11.99 16.75 -7.23
CA ALA A 174 11.03 17.84 -7.37
C ALA A 174 9.83 17.67 -6.43
N PHE A 175 9.43 16.43 -6.15
CA PHE A 175 8.31 16.14 -5.24
C PHE A 175 8.69 15.29 -4.03
N SER A 176 9.79 14.53 -4.08
CA SER A 176 10.25 13.64 -3.01
C SER A 176 11.54 14.14 -2.36
N MET A 177 11.73 13.88 -1.06
CA MET A 177 13.02 14.06 -0.38
C MET A 177 14.06 13.01 -0.79
N ARG A 178 13.63 11.88 -1.35
CA ARG A 178 14.49 10.71 -1.63
C ARG A 178 14.94 10.71 -3.08
N GLU A 179 16.21 10.37 -3.27
CA GLU A 179 16.78 10.12 -4.60
C GLU A 179 16.45 8.71 -5.12
N LEU A 180 16.76 8.44 -6.39
CA LEU A 180 16.66 7.08 -6.91
C LEU A 180 17.67 6.19 -6.19
N ILE A 181 17.22 5.01 -5.78
CA ILE A 181 18.01 4.10 -4.94
C ILE A 181 19.21 3.57 -5.74
N LYS A 182 20.40 3.61 -5.14
CA LYS A 182 21.65 3.16 -5.77
C LYS A 182 21.60 1.69 -6.20
N THR A 183 20.91 0.84 -5.43
CA THR A 183 20.78 -0.60 -5.67
C THR A 183 19.77 -0.98 -6.77
N ASN A 184 19.28 -0.02 -7.56
CA ASN A 184 18.33 -0.24 -8.67
C ASN A 184 17.09 -1.05 -8.24
N ARG A 185 16.57 -0.74 -7.04
CA ARG A 185 15.28 -1.24 -6.53
C ARG A 185 14.23 -0.18 -6.82
N ILE A 186 13.06 -0.61 -7.28
CA ILE A 186 11.95 0.31 -7.58
C ILE A 186 11.25 0.67 -6.26
N ASN A 187 11.11 1.97 -5.99
CA ASN A 187 10.36 2.50 -4.86
C ASN A 187 9.13 3.30 -5.27
N GLY A 188 8.93 3.53 -6.57
CA GLY A 188 7.80 4.32 -7.06
C GLY A 188 7.81 5.71 -6.43
N MET A 189 6.63 6.20 -6.08
CA MET A 189 6.44 7.46 -5.35
C MET A 189 6.63 7.31 -3.84
N ALA A 190 6.91 6.10 -3.35
CA ALA A 190 7.13 5.84 -1.95
C ALA A 190 8.57 6.19 -1.50
N TYR A 191 8.74 6.44 -0.21
CA TYR A 191 10.05 6.73 0.39
C TYR A 191 11.05 5.58 0.15
N GLU A 192 10.61 4.34 0.32
CA GLU A 192 11.42 3.14 0.20
C GLU A 192 10.68 2.01 -0.53
N PRO A 193 11.40 1.03 -1.11
CA PRO A 193 10.78 -0.10 -1.81
C PRO A 193 9.90 -0.95 -0.88
N SER A 194 10.27 -1.03 0.40
CA SER A 194 9.48 -1.72 1.42
C SER A 194 8.12 -1.05 1.64
N TRP A 195 8.05 0.28 1.53
CA TRP A 195 6.81 1.04 1.70
C TRP A 195 5.91 0.90 0.48
N LEU A 196 6.48 0.95 -0.73
CA LEU A 196 5.74 0.62 -1.96
C LEU A 196 5.14 -0.79 -1.87
N ALA A 197 5.95 -1.77 -1.48
CA ALA A 197 5.48 -3.14 -1.30
C ALA A 197 4.36 -3.24 -0.24
N GLY A 198 4.48 -2.49 0.85
CA GLY A 198 3.46 -2.40 1.89
C GLY A 198 2.15 -1.79 1.39
N GLN A 199 2.21 -0.73 0.59
CA GLN A 199 1.01 -0.13 -0.02
C GLN A 199 0.33 -1.09 -1.00
N ILE A 200 1.12 -1.75 -1.87
CA ILE A 200 0.63 -2.78 -2.79
C ILE A 200 -0.07 -3.90 -2.02
N SER A 201 0.56 -4.42 -0.96
CA SER A 201 0.05 -5.58 -0.22
C SER A 201 -1.18 -5.29 0.61
N THR A 202 -1.22 -4.14 1.31
CA THR A 202 -2.26 -3.84 2.29
C THR A 202 -3.42 -3.04 1.72
N ILE A 203 -3.16 -2.17 0.74
CA ILE A 203 -4.17 -1.24 0.21
C ILE A 203 -4.68 -1.73 -1.13
N TYR A 204 -3.81 -2.03 -2.08
CA TYR A 204 -4.23 -2.21 -3.48
C TYR A 204 -4.62 -3.65 -3.84
N LEU A 205 -3.80 -4.64 -3.47
CA LEU A 205 -4.01 -6.04 -3.82
C LEU A 205 -5.36 -6.60 -3.36
N PRO A 206 -5.85 -6.33 -2.13
CA PRO A 206 -7.14 -6.84 -1.69
C PRO A 206 -8.29 -6.46 -2.63
N TRP A 207 -8.33 -5.21 -3.10
CA TRP A 207 -9.37 -4.73 -4.02
C TRP A 207 -9.20 -5.26 -5.44
N LEU A 208 -7.97 -5.28 -5.96
CA LEU A 208 -7.70 -5.81 -7.30
C LEU A 208 -8.01 -7.31 -7.39
N PHE A 209 -7.71 -8.06 -6.33
CA PHE A 209 -8.01 -9.48 -6.23
C PHE A 209 -9.51 -9.72 -6.03
N ALA A 210 -10.19 -8.95 -5.17
CA ALA A 210 -11.64 -9.01 -5.01
C ALA A 210 -12.37 -8.74 -6.33
N SER A 211 -11.92 -7.74 -7.09
CA SER A 211 -12.45 -7.45 -8.43
C SER A 211 -12.25 -8.62 -9.42
N LEU A 212 -11.11 -9.32 -9.35
CA LEU A 212 -10.87 -10.51 -10.16
C LEU A 212 -11.82 -11.66 -9.80
N LEU A 213 -11.99 -11.94 -8.51
CA LEU A 213 -12.82 -13.04 -8.02
C LEU A 213 -14.31 -12.80 -8.24
N THR A 214 -14.80 -11.61 -7.89
CA THR A 214 -16.22 -11.25 -7.98
C THR A 214 -16.63 -10.85 -9.40
N ARG A 215 -15.66 -10.55 -10.27
CA ARG A 215 -15.86 -9.96 -11.61
C ARG A 215 -16.56 -8.60 -11.58
N VAL A 216 -16.73 -7.99 -10.41
CA VAL A 216 -17.26 -6.65 -10.26
C VAL A 216 -16.16 -5.65 -10.55
N ARG A 217 -16.33 -4.86 -11.61
CA ARG A 217 -15.40 -3.79 -11.99
C ARG A 217 -15.90 -2.45 -11.49
N THR A 218 -14.98 -1.67 -10.96
CA THR A 218 -15.22 -0.30 -10.48
C THR A 218 -14.87 0.73 -11.55
N THR A 219 -13.87 0.47 -12.39
CA THR A 219 -13.43 1.41 -13.42
C THR A 219 -14.23 1.27 -14.73
N ARG A 220 -14.37 2.38 -15.48
CA ARG A 220 -15.01 2.39 -16.81
C ARG A 220 -14.37 1.39 -17.78
N PHE A 221 -13.03 1.28 -17.73
CA PHE A 221 -12.27 0.37 -18.58
C PHE A 221 -12.09 -0.98 -17.88
N LYS A 222 -12.79 -2.02 -18.36
CA LYS A 222 -12.78 -3.36 -17.73
C LYS A 222 -11.41 -4.05 -17.74
N TRP A 223 -10.51 -3.64 -18.63
CA TRP A 223 -9.15 -4.16 -18.74
C TRP A 223 -8.17 -3.51 -17.76
N LEU A 224 -8.50 -2.34 -17.21
CA LEU A 224 -7.58 -1.57 -16.37
C LEU A 224 -7.25 -2.29 -15.06
N GLU A 225 -8.26 -2.84 -14.38
CA GLU A 225 -8.06 -3.55 -13.11
C GLU A 225 -7.19 -4.82 -13.25
N PRO A 226 -7.42 -5.72 -14.24
CA PRO A 226 -6.49 -6.81 -14.52
C PRO A 226 -5.06 -6.35 -14.84
N THR A 227 -4.91 -5.29 -15.64
CA THR A 227 -3.58 -4.74 -15.97
C THR A 227 -2.89 -4.19 -14.72
N LEU A 228 -3.60 -3.42 -13.89
CA LEU A 228 -3.07 -2.90 -12.63
C LEU A 228 -2.70 -4.03 -11.66
N LEU A 229 -3.46 -5.13 -11.62
CA LEU A 229 -3.11 -6.31 -10.83
C LEU A 229 -1.77 -6.92 -11.28
N VAL A 230 -1.60 -7.14 -12.59
CA VAL A 230 -0.35 -7.68 -13.14
C VAL A 230 0.82 -6.72 -12.86
N CYS A 231 0.64 -5.43 -13.11
CA CYS A 231 1.64 -4.41 -12.80
C CYS A 231 1.99 -4.38 -11.30
N ALA A 232 1.00 -4.45 -10.40
CA ALA A 232 1.22 -4.46 -8.96
C ALA A 232 2.04 -5.68 -8.51
N VAL A 233 1.77 -6.87 -9.07
CA VAL A 233 2.56 -8.08 -8.80
C VAL A 233 4.00 -7.94 -9.32
N ILE A 234 4.19 -7.44 -10.54
CA ILE A 234 5.53 -7.18 -11.11
C ILE A 234 6.29 -6.17 -10.24
N LEU A 235 5.64 -5.07 -9.85
CA LEU A 235 6.25 -4.05 -9.01
C LEU A 235 6.60 -4.57 -7.63
N LEU A 236 5.73 -5.39 -7.03
CA LEU A 236 6.00 -6.04 -5.75
C LEU A 236 7.31 -6.84 -5.81
N LEU A 237 7.52 -7.62 -6.89
CA LEU A 237 8.78 -8.34 -7.11
C LEU A 237 9.95 -7.37 -7.34
N ALA A 238 9.75 -6.33 -8.13
CA ALA A 238 10.78 -5.32 -8.45
C ALA A 238 11.16 -4.40 -7.27
N THR A 239 10.35 -4.37 -6.20
CA THR A 239 10.72 -3.69 -4.95
C THR A 239 11.83 -4.43 -4.20
N PHE A 240 11.96 -5.75 -4.41
CA PHE A 240 12.80 -6.63 -3.60
C PHE A 240 12.56 -6.46 -2.08
N SER A 241 11.31 -6.22 -1.68
CA SER A 241 10.95 -6.07 -0.27
C SER A 241 10.71 -7.43 0.39
N ARG A 242 11.55 -7.81 1.36
CA ARG A 242 11.41 -9.09 2.08
C ARG A 242 10.11 -9.14 2.86
N GLY A 243 9.88 -8.11 3.66
CA GLY A 243 8.64 -7.95 4.42
C GLY A 243 7.42 -7.93 3.51
N GLY A 244 7.46 -7.17 2.41
CA GLY A 244 6.33 -7.07 1.49
C GLY A 244 5.95 -8.40 0.82
N LEU A 245 6.94 -9.15 0.33
CA LEU A 245 6.71 -10.46 -0.28
C LEU A 245 6.20 -11.49 0.75
N LEU A 246 6.77 -11.49 1.96
CA LEU A 246 6.31 -12.37 3.04
C LEU A 246 4.87 -12.03 3.46
N THR A 247 4.53 -10.75 3.60
CA THR A 247 3.16 -10.33 3.93
C THR A 247 2.18 -10.80 2.88
N VAL A 248 2.45 -10.57 1.58
CA VAL A 248 1.55 -11.03 0.51
C VAL A 248 1.43 -12.55 0.50
N GLY A 249 2.53 -13.28 0.62
CA GLY A 249 2.53 -14.74 0.68
C GLY A 249 1.68 -15.26 1.85
N ALA A 250 1.92 -14.75 3.06
CA ALA A 250 1.17 -15.11 4.25
C ALA A 250 -0.32 -14.77 4.12
N THR A 251 -0.67 -13.56 3.64
CA THR A 251 -2.05 -13.15 3.46
C THR A 251 -2.77 -14.01 2.42
N VAL A 252 -2.13 -14.34 1.30
CA VAL A 252 -2.71 -15.22 0.28
C VAL A 252 -2.96 -16.61 0.87
N VAL A 253 -1.97 -17.20 1.57
CA VAL A 253 -2.11 -18.51 2.21
C VAL A 253 -3.26 -18.50 3.23
N LEU A 254 -3.29 -17.52 4.14
CA LEU A 254 -4.34 -17.40 5.15
C LEU A 254 -5.73 -17.21 4.49
N THR A 255 -5.83 -16.38 3.47
CA THR A 255 -7.10 -16.14 2.74
C THR A 255 -7.59 -17.44 2.08
N LEU A 256 -6.70 -18.18 1.42
CA LEU A 256 -7.04 -19.44 0.77
C LEU A 256 -7.46 -20.52 1.79
N LEU A 257 -6.78 -20.60 2.93
CA LEU A 257 -7.07 -21.57 3.98
C LEU A 257 -8.38 -21.29 4.73
N LEU A 258 -8.64 -20.01 5.05
CA LEU A 258 -9.78 -19.59 5.89
C LEU A 258 -11.06 -19.36 5.08
N ALA A 259 -10.96 -18.72 3.91
CA ALA A 259 -12.12 -18.27 3.14
C ALA A 259 -12.17 -18.83 1.71
N GLY A 260 -11.05 -19.33 1.19
CA GLY A 260 -10.91 -19.71 -0.22
C GLY A 260 -11.17 -21.18 -0.55
N ARG A 261 -11.60 -22.03 0.41
CA ARG A 261 -11.73 -23.48 0.16
C ARG A 261 -12.66 -23.82 -1.00
N ALA A 262 -13.80 -23.13 -1.12
CA ALA A 262 -14.76 -23.34 -2.21
C ALA A 262 -14.24 -22.84 -3.56
N GLN A 263 -13.53 -21.71 -3.55
CA GLN A 263 -12.91 -21.14 -4.75
C GLN A 263 -11.73 -22.02 -5.20
N MET A 264 -10.98 -22.58 -4.26
CA MET A 264 -9.86 -23.47 -4.52
C MET A 264 -10.35 -24.81 -5.07
N SER A 265 -11.42 -25.39 -4.51
CA SER A 265 -12.03 -26.60 -5.09
C SER A 265 -12.62 -26.33 -6.47
N SER A 266 -13.28 -25.19 -6.69
CA SER A 266 -13.80 -24.80 -8.00
C SER A 266 -12.68 -24.57 -9.02
N ALA A 267 -11.58 -23.92 -8.62
CA ALA A 267 -10.42 -23.69 -9.47
C ALA A 267 -9.72 -25.01 -9.82
N TRP A 268 -9.58 -25.90 -8.83
CA TRP A 268 -9.01 -27.23 -9.01
C TRP A 268 -9.85 -28.10 -9.95
N ASN A 269 -11.17 -28.11 -9.77
CA ASN A 269 -12.10 -28.83 -10.64
C ASN A 269 -12.09 -28.27 -12.07
N TRP A 270 -12.04 -26.94 -12.23
CA TRP A 270 -11.89 -26.29 -13.54
C TRP A 270 -10.55 -26.65 -14.20
N PHE A 271 -9.47 -26.74 -13.41
CA PHE A 271 -8.15 -27.08 -13.90
C PHE A 271 -8.10 -28.53 -14.39
N ILE A 272 -8.51 -29.50 -13.55
CA ILE A 272 -8.52 -30.94 -13.86
C ILE A 272 -9.48 -31.25 -15.01
N SER A 273 -10.68 -30.68 -15.04
CA SER A 273 -11.64 -30.92 -16.13
C SER A 273 -11.11 -30.49 -17.51
N GLY A 274 -10.13 -29.59 -17.56
CA GLY A 274 -9.43 -29.21 -18.79
C GLY A 274 -8.51 -30.29 -19.35
N PHE A 275 -8.02 -31.22 -18.53
CA PHE A 275 -7.23 -32.38 -19.00
C PHE A 275 -8.12 -33.51 -19.56
N GLN A 276 -9.39 -33.55 -19.16
CA GLN A 276 -10.36 -34.54 -19.62
C GLN A 276 -11.02 -34.16 -20.97
N ARG A 277 -10.94 -32.89 -21.39
CA ARG A 277 -11.48 -32.42 -22.67
C ARG A 277 -10.43 -32.47 -23.78
N ARG A 278 -10.76 -33.13 -24.90
CA ARG A 278 -9.90 -33.25 -26.09
C ARG A 278 -9.44 -31.86 -26.56
N GLY A 279 -8.13 -31.66 -26.67
CA GLY A 279 -7.50 -30.40 -27.12
C GLY A 279 -7.25 -29.33 -26.05
N ALA A 280 -8.00 -29.31 -24.93
CA ALA A 280 -7.82 -28.32 -23.87
C ALA A 280 -6.59 -28.61 -22.97
N TRP A 281 -6.08 -29.85 -22.99
CA TRP A 281 -4.90 -30.26 -22.22
C TRP A 281 -3.62 -29.49 -22.62
N LEU A 282 -3.48 -29.09 -23.90
CA LEU A 282 -2.34 -28.29 -24.38
C LEU A 282 -2.32 -26.90 -23.74
N TRP A 283 -3.48 -26.26 -23.60
CA TRP A 283 -3.60 -24.97 -22.91
C TRP A 283 -3.29 -25.09 -21.41
N ARG A 284 -3.68 -26.21 -20.78
CA ARG A 284 -3.35 -26.48 -19.37
C ARG A 284 -1.85 -26.74 -19.17
N ALA A 285 -1.25 -27.54 -20.03
CA ALA A 285 0.19 -27.76 -20.05
C ALA A 285 0.94 -26.45 -20.27
N GLY A 286 0.49 -25.62 -21.22
CA GLY A 286 1.03 -24.28 -21.46
C GLY A 286 0.92 -23.37 -20.24
N LEU A 287 -0.20 -23.40 -19.52
CA LEU A 287 -0.37 -22.67 -18.25
C LEU A 287 0.59 -23.16 -17.16
N ILE A 288 0.80 -24.48 -17.04
CA ILE A 288 1.78 -25.04 -16.09
C ILE A 288 3.18 -24.55 -16.46
N VAL A 289 3.58 -24.72 -17.72
CA VAL A 289 4.91 -24.31 -18.21
C VAL A 289 5.10 -22.81 -17.99
N LEU A 290 4.10 -21.99 -18.28
CA LEU A 290 4.15 -20.55 -18.05
C LEU A 290 4.27 -20.23 -16.55
N SER A 291 3.49 -20.89 -15.70
CA SER A 291 3.53 -20.67 -14.25
C SER A 291 4.89 -21.08 -13.66
N VAL A 292 5.42 -22.23 -14.08
CA VAL A 292 6.76 -22.70 -13.70
C VAL A 292 7.83 -21.75 -14.23
N ALA A 293 7.73 -21.27 -15.47
CA ALA A 293 8.68 -20.33 -16.05
C ALA A 293 8.66 -18.97 -15.32
N VAL A 294 7.48 -18.46 -14.97
CA VAL A 294 7.33 -17.23 -14.18
C VAL A 294 7.90 -17.41 -12.77
N MET A 295 7.61 -18.53 -12.12
CA MET A 295 8.12 -18.83 -10.78
C MET A 295 9.64 -19.05 -10.78
N ALA A 296 10.16 -19.82 -11.74
CA ALA A 296 11.59 -20.02 -11.92
C ALA A 296 12.29 -18.70 -12.28
N GLY A 297 11.71 -17.89 -13.16
CA GLY A 297 12.21 -16.57 -13.50
C GLY A 297 12.25 -15.64 -12.29
N ALA A 298 11.20 -15.62 -11.47
CA ALA A 298 11.18 -14.86 -10.22
C ALA A 298 12.24 -15.36 -9.23
N LEU A 299 12.37 -16.67 -9.04
CA LEU A 299 13.37 -17.27 -8.14
C LEU A 299 14.81 -17.01 -8.61
N LEU A 300 15.08 -17.14 -9.91
CA LEU A 300 16.39 -16.83 -10.50
C LEU A 300 16.72 -15.34 -10.39
N PHE A 301 15.73 -14.47 -10.69
CA PHE A 301 15.87 -13.02 -10.58
C PHE A 301 16.15 -12.58 -9.14
N LEU A 302 15.46 -13.16 -8.16
CA LEU A 302 15.73 -12.93 -6.74
C LEU A 302 17.07 -13.56 -6.32
N GLY A 303 17.40 -14.75 -6.81
CA GLY A 303 18.63 -15.48 -6.51
C GLY A 303 19.90 -14.77 -6.96
N GLN A 304 19.92 -14.22 -8.18
CA GLN A 304 21.04 -13.48 -8.75
C GLN A 304 21.43 -12.24 -7.94
N LYS A 305 20.50 -11.68 -7.16
CA LYS A 305 20.76 -10.52 -6.28
C LYS A 305 21.25 -10.93 -4.87
N GLY A 306 21.55 -12.22 -4.65
CA GLY A 306 21.98 -12.75 -3.35
C GLY A 306 20.88 -12.68 -2.29
N TYR A 307 19.63 -12.58 -2.72
CA TYR A 307 18.49 -12.25 -1.86
C TYR A 307 18.14 -13.37 -0.87
N ILE A 308 18.09 -14.62 -1.36
CA ILE A 308 17.87 -15.82 -0.56
C ILE A 308 19.16 -16.20 0.19
N ALA A 309 20.32 -16.06 -0.45
CA ALA A 309 21.61 -16.38 0.16
C ALA A 309 21.89 -15.54 1.42
N ARG A 310 21.48 -14.26 1.49
CA ARG A 310 21.63 -13.42 2.69
C ARG A 310 20.65 -13.73 3.83
N LEU A 311 19.53 -14.40 3.55
CA LEU A 311 18.63 -14.88 4.62
C LEU A 311 19.25 -16.06 5.38
N TRP A 312 20.12 -16.81 4.72
CA TRP A 312 20.79 -18.00 5.28
C TRP A 312 22.24 -17.74 5.69
N ASN A 313 22.93 -16.82 5.02
CA ASN A 313 24.33 -16.44 5.30
C ASN A 313 24.41 -15.12 6.09
N SER A 314 23.73 -15.04 7.24
CA SER A 314 24.04 -13.98 8.20
C SER A 314 25.19 -14.41 9.09
N ASN A 315 26.28 -13.65 9.11
CA ASN A 315 27.36 -13.81 10.09
C ASN A 315 26.98 -13.20 11.46
N ALA A 316 25.70 -13.20 11.80
CA ALA A 316 25.20 -12.61 13.03
C ALA A 316 25.36 -13.63 14.18
N ALA A 317 26.13 -13.25 15.20
CA ALA A 317 26.35 -14.08 16.38
C ALA A 317 25.14 -14.12 17.33
N SER A 318 24.19 -13.20 17.15
CA SER A 318 22.99 -13.05 17.98
C SER A 318 21.76 -12.64 17.15
N VAL A 319 20.56 -12.85 17.69
CA VAL A 319 19.29 -12.41 17.08
C VAL A 319 19.26 -10.88 16.94
N GLU A 320 19.88 -10.17 17.88
CA GLU A 320 19.96 -8.71 17.88
C GLU A 320 20.89 -8.21 16.75
N ASP A 321 22.07 -8.83 16.58
CA ASP A 321 22.96 -8.58 15.44
C ASP A 321 22.29 -8.90 14.10
N PHE A 322 21.49 -9.97 14.05
CA PHE A 322 20.76 -10.36 12.85
C PHE A 322 19.74 -9.29 12.45
N ILE A 323 19.01 -8.74 13.43
CA ILE A 323 18.03 -7.67 13.23
C ILE A 323 18.75 -6.37 12.82
N ILE A 324 19.89 -6.04 13.42
CA ILE A 324 20.67 -4.84 13.07
C ILE A 324 21.27 -4.95 11.66
N GLN A 325 21.80 -6.11 11.27
CA GLN A 325 22.41 -6.32 9.95
C GLN A 325 21.39 -6.43 8.80
N ASN A 326 20.15 -6.82 9.09
CA ASN A 326 19.09 -7.04 8.09
C ASN A 326 17.94 -6.02 8.10
N SER A 327 18.03 -4.97 8.91
CA SER A 327 17.12 -3.81 8.89
C SER A 327 17.58 -2.74 7.89
#